data_AF-A0A947AFU8-F1
#
_entry.id   AF-A0A947AFU8-F1
#
_cell.length_a   1.000
_cell.length_b   1.000
_cell.length_c   1.000
_cell.angle_alpha   90.00
_cell.angle_beta   90.00
_cell.angle_gamma   90.00
#
_symmetry.space_group_name_H-M   'P 1'
#
loop_
_entity.id
_entity.type
_entity.pdbx_description
1 polymer ?
#
loop_
_entity_poly.entity_id
_entity_poly.type
_entity_poly.pdbx_seq_one_letter_code
_entity_poly.pdbx_strand_id
1 'polypeptide(L)'
;MMISHIADMIFLEIGKNFSTDAYLLTTKVQGILWSISDVLIIYVMLKIVSLIREQNQKKKILYRYIFLWLSAILVPFLVITTTPVQFFILESIIFGLQYLLKPRTRLFFSKRLLPVMINF
;
A
#
# COMPACT_ATOMS: atom_id res chain seq x y z
N MET A 1 22.01 28.69 11.55
CA MET A 1 22.41 28.30 12.92
C MET A 1 21.23 27.88 13.79
N MET A 2 20.07 28.54 13.74
CA MET A 2 18.89 28.15 14.55
C MET A 2 18.25 26.80 14.16
N ILE A 3 18.29 26.45 12.86
CA ILE A 3 17.72 25.19 12.34
C ILE A 3 18.52 23.96 12.81
N SER A 4 19.85 24.07 12.96
CA SER A 4 20.67 22.94 13.42
C SER A 4 20.39 22.62 14.90
N HIS A 5 20.22 23.66 15.74
CA HIS A 5 19.92 23.46 17.15
C HIS A 5 18.56 22.80 17.40
N ILE A 6 17.57 23.11 16.57
CA ILE A 6 16.25 22.46 16.63
C ILE A 6 16.37 21.00 16.17
N ALA A 7 17.12 20.74 15.10
CA ALA A 7 17.38 19.38 14.63
C ALA A 7 18.10 18.56 15.70
N ASP A 8 19.14 19.11 16.33
CA ASP A 8 19.91 18.44 17.38
C ASP A 8 19.06 18.13 18.61
N MET A 9 18.17 19.05 19.02
CA MET A 9 17.21 18.78 20.10
C MET A 9 16.22 17.67 19.73
N ILE A 10 15.68 17.68 18.51
CA ILE A 10 14.78 16.63 18.03
C ILE A 10 15.52 15.29 17.97
N PHE A 11 16.75 15.25 17.47
CA PHE A 11 17.55 14.02 17.40
C PHE A 11 17.92 13.48 18.78
N LEU A 12 18.24 14.35 19.74
CA LEU A 12 18.51 13.96 21.13
C LEU A 12 17.25 13.42 21.82
N GLU A 13 16.10 14.03 21.57
CA GLU A 13 14.81 13.59 22.13
C GLU A 13 14.36 12.26 21.52
N ILE A 14 14.57 12.08 20.20
CA ILE A 14 14.38 10.82 19.49
C ILE A 14 15.31 9.77 20.07
N GLY A 15 16.61 10.06 20.21
CA GLY A 15 17.63 9.15 20.72
C GLY A 15 17.41 8.72 22.16
N LYS A 16 16.94 9.63 23.03
CA LYS A 16 16.59 9.33 24.43
C LYS A 16 15.39 8.40 24.57
N ASN A 17 14.41 8.54 23.68
CA ASN A 17 13.18 7.73 23.69
C ASN A 17 13.22 6.59 22.66
N PHE A 18 14.37 6.37 22.00
CA PHE A 18 14.55 5.33 20.98
C PHE A 18 14.67 3.97 21.65
N SER A 19 13.54 3.39 22.05
CA SER A 19 13.49 1.98 22.39
C SER A 19 13.26 1.17 21.12
N THR A 20 13.98 0.05 20.99
CA THR A 20 13.80 -0.89 19.87
C THR A 20 12.35 -1.35 19.77
N ASP A 21 11.64 -1.43 20.91
CA ASP A 21 10.23 -1.79 20.97
C ASP A 21 9.32 -0.71 20.38
N ALA A 22 9.57 0.57 20.67
CA ALA A 22 8.83 1.69 20.09
C ALA A 22 9.06 1.80 18.58
N TYR A 23 10.30 1.59 18.13
CA TYR A 23 10.65 1.55 16.70
C TYR A 23 9.91 0.42 15.97
N LEU A 24 9.86 -0.78 16.56
CA LEU A 24 9.13 -1.90 15.98
C LEU A 24 7.63 -1.67 15.93
N LEU A 25 7.06 -1.08 16.99
CA LEU A 25 5.64 -0.79 17.04
C LEU A 25 5.23 0.25 16.00
N THR A 26 5.98 1.34 15.89
CA THR A 26 5.72 2.38 14.87
C THR A 26 5.89 1.84 13.45
N THR A 27 6.92 1.04 13.19
CA THR A 27 7.16 0.41 11.87
C THR A 27 6.04 -0.56 11.50
N LYS A 28 5.56 -1.36 12.46
CA LYS A 28 4.40 -2.24 12.25
C LYS A 28 3.14 -1.47 11.91
N VAL A 29 2.81 -0.44 12.71
CA VAL A 29 1.63 0.40 12.48
C VAL A 29 1.71 1.06 11.11
N GLN A 30 2.87 1.60 10.75
CA GLN A 30 3.10 2.21 9.44
C GLN A 30 2.93 1.20 8.31
N GLY A 31 3.57 0.03 8.37
CA GLY A 31 3.45 -0.99 7.33
C GLY A 31 2.03 -1.52 7.15
N ILE A 32 1.26 -1.66 8.24
CA ILE A 32 -0.16 -2.02 8.19
C ILE A 32 -0.98 -0.93 7.50
N LEU A 33 -0.85 0.33 7.94
CA LEU A 33 -1.56 1.48 7.36
C LEU A 33 -1.26 1.63 5.86
N TRP A 34 0.00 1.48 5.48
CA TRP A 34 0.44 1.50 4.09
C TRP A 34 -0.18 0.37 3.28
N SER A 35 -0.13 -0.85 3.80
CA SER A 35 -0.66 -2.02 3.10
C SER A 35 -2.19 -1.94 2.91
N ILE A 36 -2.92 -1.48 3.93
CA ILE A 36 -4.37 -1.24 3.84
C ILE A 36 -4.68 -0.19 2.79
N SER A 37 -3.96 0.93 2.81
CA SER A 37 -4.14 2.03 1.85
C SER A 37 -3.91 1.55 0.42
N ASP A 38 -2.86 0.76 0.19
CA ASP A 38 -2.56 0.20 -1.12
C ASP A 38 -3.65 -0.78 -1.61
N VAL A 39 -4.17 -1.65 -0.73
CA VAL A 39 -5.30 -2.54 -1.05
C VAL A 39 -6.53 -1.72 -1.43
N LEU A 40 -6.88 -0.69 -0.67
CA LEU A 40 -8.04 0.17 -0.95
C LEU A 40 -7.90 0.91 -2.28
N ILE A 41 -6.73 1.50 -2.55
CA ILE A 41 -6.47 2.21 -3.82
C ILE A 41 -6.62 1.23 -4.99
N ILE A 42 -5.99 0.05 -4.92
CA ILE A 42 -6.08 -0.95 -5.98
C ILE A 42 -7.53 -1.45 -6.14
N TYR A 43 -8.26 -1.65 -5.05
CA TYR A 43 -9.67 -2.03 -5.07
C TYR A 43 -10.52 -1.01 -5.83
N VAL A 44 -10.42 0.27 -5.45
CA VAL A 44 -11.17 1.36 -6.10
C VAL A 44 -10.83 1.43 -7.58
N MET A 45 -9.54 1.35 -7.93
CA MET A 45 -9.12 1.35 -9.34
C MET A 45 -9.71 0.17 -10.11
N LEU A 46 -9.65 -1.05 -9.57
CA LEU A 46 -10.24 -2.23 -10.23
C LEU A 46 -11.76 -2.11 -10.37
N LYS A 47 -12.43 -1.51 -9.38
CA LYS A 47 -13.87 -1.29 -9.42
C LYS A 47 -14.26 -0.32 -10.53
N ILE A 48 -13.55 0.80 -10.67
CA ILE A 48 -13.73 1.75 -11.78
C ILE A 48 -13.53 1.05 -13.13
N VAL A 49 -12.45 0.26 -13.28
CA VAL A 49 -12.20 -0.49 -14.52
C VAL A 49 -13.30 -1.51 -14.81
N SER A 50 -13.85 -2.15 -13.77
CA SER A 50 -14.93 -3.11 -13.91
C SER A 50 -16.22 -2.43 -14.39
N LEU A 51 -16.58 -1.28 -13.80
CA LEU A 51 -17.75 -0.50 -14.19
C LEU A 51 -17.66 -0.05 -15.66
N ILE A 52 -16.50 0.46 -16.08
CA ILE A 52 -16.27 0.84 -17.48
C ILE A 52 -16.37 -0.36 -18.41
N ARG A 53 -15.84 -1.52 -18.01
CA ARG A 53 -15.94 -2.74 -18.82
C ARG A 53 -17.38 -3.24 -18.95
N GLU A 54 -18.17 -3.13 -17.89
CA GLU A 54 -19.58 -3.50 -17.88
C GLU A 54 -20.38 -2.62 -18.84
N GLN A 55 -20.13 -1.30 -18.83
CA GLN A 55 -20.69 -0.36 -19.82
C GLN A 55 -20.29 -0.70 -21.26
N ASN A 56 -19.08 -1.26 -21.46
CA ASN A 56 -18.56 -1.65 -22.77
C ASN A 56 -18.82 -3.14 -23.12
N GLN A 57 -19.67 -3.86 -22.37
CA GLN A 57 -19.96 -5.30 -22.53
C GLN A 57 -18.72 -6.22 -22.57
N LYS A 58 -17.64 -5.84 -21.88
CA LYS A 58 -16.40 -6.63 -21.80
C LYS A 58 -16.39 -7.48 -20.53
N LYS A 59 -15.83 -8.71 -20.64
CA LYS A 59 -15.72 -9.66 -19.51
C LYS A 59 -15.03 -9.05 -18.29
N LYS A 60 -15.49 -9.41 -17.08
CA LYS A 60 -14.91 -8.99 -15.79
C LYS A 60 -13.48 -9.54 -15.62
N ILE A 61 -12.60 -8.79 -14.95
CA ILE A 61 -11.19 -9.18 -14.74
C ILE A 61 -11.04 -9.90 -13.40
N LEU A 62 -11.43 -11.17 -13.34
CA LEU A 62 -11.48 -11.93 -12.07
C LEU A 62 -10.10 -12.16 -11.44
N TYR A 63 -9.06 -12.47 -12.23
CA TYR A 63 -7.73 -12.78 -11.69
C TYR A 63 -7.13 -11.62 -10.87
N ARG A 64 -7.39 -10.36 -11.23
CA ARG A 64 -6.87 -9.20 -10.48
C ARG A 64 -7.53 -9.05 -9.11
N TYR A 65 -8.80 -9.40 -8.99
CA TYR A 65 -9.49 -9.44 -7.71
C TYR A 65 -8.94 -10.56 -6.83
N ILE A 66 -8.55 -11.71 -7.39
CA ILE A 66 -7.93 -12.81 -6.62
C ILE A 66 -6.61 -12.35 -5.99
N PHE A 67 -5.71 -11.73 -6.75
CA PHE A 67 -4.45 -11.20 -6.21
C PHE A 67 -4.67 -10.11 -5.15
N LEU A 68 -5.70 -9.28 -5.32
CA LEU A 68 -6.08 -8.26 -4.35
C LEU A 68 -6.64 -8.86 -3.05
N TRP A 69 -7.46 -9.90 -3.15
CA TRP A 69 -7.95 -10.63 -1.99
C TRP A 69 -6.82 -11.35 -1.27
N LEU A 70 -5.87 -11.93 -2.02
CA LEU A 70 -4.69 -12.57 -1.44
C LEU A 70 -3.88 -11.57 -0.61
N SER A 71 -3.64 -10.36 -1.13
CA SER A 71 -2.94 -9.31 -0.39
C SER A 71 -3.76 -8.81 0.80
N ALA A 72 -5.07 -8.61 0.66
CA ALA A 72 -5.94 -8.22 1.77
C ALA A 72 -5.96 -9.25 2.92
N ILE A 73 -5.91 -10.54 2.60
CA ILE A 73 -5.83 -11.64 3.59
C ILE A 73 -4.46 -11.66 4.28
N LEU A 74 -3.38 -11.34 3.57
CA LEU A 74 -2.03 -11.32 4.12
C LEU A 74 -1.78 -10.14 5.08
N VAL A 75 -2.49 -9.01 4.93
CA VAL A 75 -2.32 -7.83 5.79
C VAL A 75 -2.56 -8.11 7.28
N PRO A 76 -3.65 -8.79 7.71
CA PRO A 76 -3.84 -9.21 9.10
C PRO A 76 -2.68 -10.03 9.68
N PHE A 77 -1.97 -10.82 8.86
CA PHE A 77 -0.83 -11.60 9.33
C PHE A 77 0.36 -10.71 9.75
N LEU A 78 0.45 -9.47 9.26
CA LEU A 78 1.47 -8.51 9.72
C LEU A 78 1.34 -8.21 11.23
N VAL A 79 0.11 -8.21 11.76
CA VAL A 79 -0.16 -7.99 13.19
C VAL A 79 0.37 -9.14 14.05
N ILE A 80 0.35 -10.35 13.51
CA ILE A 80 0.69 -11.59 14.23
C ILE A 80 2.21 -11.83 14.28
N THR A 81 2.97 -11.22 13.37
CA THR A 81 4.43 -11.39 13.34
C THR A 81 5.09 -10.88 14.63
N THR A 82 5.79 -11.76 15.34
CA THR A 82 6.46 -11.43 16.60
C THR A 82 7.88 -10.94 16.39
N THR A 83 8.53 -11.30 15.28
CA THR A 83 9.92 -10.93 14.99
C THR A 83 10.04 -9.92 13.84
N PRO A 84 11.04 -9.00 13.88
CA PRO A 84 11.25 -7.99 12.84
C PRO A 84 11.53 -8.59 11.46
N VAL A 85 12.26 -9.72 11.42
CA VAL A 85 12.61 -10.42 10.18
C VAL A 85 11.37 -11.01 9.52
N GLN A 86 10.48 -11.65 10.29
CA GLN A 86 9.23 -12.19 9.76
C GLN A 86 8.31 -11.08 9.24
N PHE A 87 8.25 -9.95 9.94
CA PHE A 87 7.51 -8.77 9.48
C PHE A 87 8.03 -8.30 8.12
N PHE A 88 9.35 -8.12 7.97
CA PHE A 88 9.96 -7.64 6.73
C PHE A 88 9.76 -8.60 5.54
N ILE A 89 9.87 -9.91 5.78
CA ILE A 89 9.62 -10.93 4.74
C ILE A 89 8.15 -10.86 4.28
N LEU A 90 7.22 -10.80 5.23
CA LEU A 90 5.79 -10.76 4.92
C LEU A 90 5.40 -9.45 4.21
N GLU A 91 5.93 -8.32 4.66
CA GLU A 91 5.77 -7.01 4.03
C GLU A 91 6.29 -7.04 2.59
N SER A 92 7.47 -7.63 2.36
CA SER A 92 8.06 -7.78 1.02
C SER A 92 7.19 -8.63 0.08
N ILE A 93 6.58 -9.70 0.59
CA ILE A 93 5.65 -10.55 -0.18
C ILE A 93 4.38 -9.77 -0.54
N ILE A 94 3.79 -9.07 0.43
CA ILE A 94 2.59 -8.24 0.20
C ILE A 94 2.89 -7.16 -0.83
N PHE A 95 4.01 -6.45 -0.69
CA PHE A 95 4.45 -5.44 -1.65
C PHE A 95 4.71 -6.03 -3.04
N GLY A 96 5.36 -7.19 -3.13
CA GLY A 96 5.60 -7.87 -4.40
C GLY A 96 4.30 -8.21 -5.13
N LEU A 97 3.33 -8.76 -4.41
CA LEU A 97 1.99 -9.08 -4.95
C LEU A 97 1.25 -7.83 -5.42
N GLN A 98 1.27 -6.76 -4.63
CA GLN A 98 0.65 -5.48 -4.99
C GLN A 98 1.36 -4.79 -6.18
N TYR A 99 2.68 -4.89 -6.25
CA TYR A 99 3.48 -4.33 -7.34
C TYR A 99 3.17 -5.01 -8.67
N LEU A 100 2.86 -6.32 -8.71
CA LEU A 100 2.43 -6.99 -9.93
C LEU A 100 1.09 -6.43 -10.49
N LEU A 101 0.25 -5.83 -9.64
CA LEU A 101 -1.03 -5.25 -10.02
C LEU A 101 -0.91 -3.79 -10.48
N LYS A 102 0.02 -3.01 -9.94
CA LYS A 102 0.15 -1.55 -10.14
C LYS A 102 0.45 -1.12 -11.60
N PRO A 103 1.45 -1.66 -12.32
CA PRO A 103 1.86 -1.16 -13.64
C PRO A 103 0.75 -1.25 -14.68
N ARG A 104 0.05 -2.39 -14.73
CA ARG A 104 -1.02 -2.65 -15.71
C ARG A 104 -2.29 -1.84 -15.42
N THR A 105 -2.53 -1.51 -14.16
CA THR A 105 -3.70 -0.72 -13.74
C THR A 105 -3.44 0.77 -13.96
N ARG A 106 -2.23 1.25 -13.65
CA ARG A 106 -1.79 2.63 -13.93
C ARG A 106 -1.76 2.96 -15.41
N LEU A 107 -1.25 2.05 -16.26
CA LEU A 107 -1.26 2.21 -17.72
C LEU A 107 -2.67 2.31 -18.30
N PHE A 108 -3.61 1.52 -17.80
CA PHE A 108 -5.02 1.62 -18.20
C PHE A 108 -5.62 2.95 -17.74
N PHE A 109 -5.32 3.37 -16.51
CA PHE A 109 -5.86 4.60 -15.94
C PHE A 109 -5.37 5.83 -16.72
N SER A 110 -4.07 5.89 -17.01
CA SER A 110 -3.45 6.97 -17.78
C SER A 110 -3.96 7.05 -19.21
N LYS A 111 -4.06 5.92 -19.93
CA LYS A 111 -4.35 5.92 -21.36
C LYS A 111 -5.84 5.94 -21.71
N ARG A 112 -6.73 5.49 -20.82
CA ARG A 112 -8.16 5.35 -21.10
C ARG A 112 -9.09 6.09 -20.15
N LEU A 113 -8.69 6.32 -18.91
CA LEU A 113 -9.56 6.91 -17.89
C LEU A 113 -9.38 8.42 -17.77
N LEU A 114 -8.14 8.91 -17.73
CA LEU A 114 -7.85 10.36 -17.73
C LEU A 114 -8.55 11.10 -18.90
N PRO A 115 -8.52 10.62 -20.15
CA PRO A 115 -9.18 11.30 -21.25
C PRO A 115 -10.71 11.30 -21.13
N VAL A 116 -11.30 10.28 -20.48
CA VAL A 116 -12.75 10.18 -20.31
C VAL A 116 -13.23 11.05 -19.14
N MET A 117 -12.42 11.21 -18.10
CA MET A 117 -12.73 12.07 -16.95
C MET A 117 -12.49 13.56 -17.20
N ILE A 118 -11.55 13.92 -18.08
CA ILE A 118 -11.26 15.33 -18.43
C ILE A 118 -12.29 15.91 -19.42
N ASN A 119 -13.00 15.05 -20.17
CA ASN A 119 -14.02 15.45 -21.13
C ASN A 119 -15.46 15.37 -20.57
N PHE A 120 -15.60 15.36 -19.25
CA PHE A 120 -16.84 15.51 -18.50
C PHE A 120 -16.82 16.84 -17.76
#